data_AF-A0A914K8W6-F1
#
_entry.id   AF-A0A914K8W6-F1
#
_cell.length_a   1.000
_cell.length_b   1.000
_cell.length_c   1.000
_cell.angle_alpha   90.00
_cell.angle_beta   90.00
_cell.angle_gamma   90.00
#
_symmetry.space_group_name_H-M   'P 1'
#
loop_
_entity.id
_entity.type
_entity.pdbx_description
1 polymer ?
#
loop_
_entity_poly.entity_id
_entity_poly.type
_entity_poly.pdbx_seq_one_letter_code
_entity_poly.pdbx_strand_id
1 'polypeptide(L)'
;MSDDEASWMKETVMNEESSWTREKEKPSSSSKKSSVKFSSKTVEEIQSREKNKRLRAIFEDENLDYGKDATTKEELEEKFKKALSIREKQIGQVLRLIGQARFVQLCFLIDATGSMQPHIDGVKDSIKKIVNVLLEQRYNQEAIVKKMQLAMVAYRDYNDKKQFEELQFTDSVEDFKTFCQRIEANGGGDACEDVLGGLDHALKV
;
A
#
# COMPACT_ATOMS: atom_id res chain seq x y z
N MET A 1 4.33 -7.01 -4.37
CA MET A 1 3.06 -7.04 -5.14
C MET A 1 2.44 -8.38 -4.84
N SER A 2 1.30 -8.42 -4.16
CA SER A 2 0.59 -9.70 -3.94
C SER A 2 -0.07 -10.17 -5.24
N ASP A 3 -0.33 -11.47 -5.38
CA ASP A 3 -0.91 -12.04 -6.61
C ASP A 3 -2.25 -11.40 -6.98
N ASP A 4 -3.04 -10.98 -5.98
CA ASP A 4 -4.31 -10.27 -6.17
C ASP A 4 -4.14 -8.85 -6.73
N GLU A 5 -3.07 -8.13 -6.36
CA GLU A 5 -2.78 -6.77 -6.87
C GLU A 5 -2.36 -6.85 -8.34
N ALA A 6 -1.58 -7.88 -8.69
CA ALA A 6 -1.21 -8.15 -10.08
C ALA A 6 -2.43 -8.56 -10.92
N SER A 7 -3.39 -9.28 -10.33
CA SER A 7 -4.65 -9.64 -10.98
C SER A 7 -5.53 -8.42 -11.26
N TRP A 8 -5.71 -7.53 -10.28
CA TRP A 8 -6.49 -6.30 -10.45
C TRP A 8 -5.84 -5.32 -11.44
N MET A 9 -4.51 -5.20 -11.42
CA MET A 9 -3.77 -4.43 -12.42
C MET A 9 -4.01 -5.00 -13.83
N LYS A 10 -3.89 -6.31 -14.00
CA LYS A 10 -4.19 -6.97 -15.27
C LYS A 10 -5.64 -6.73 -15.67
N GLU A 11 -6.60 -6.86 -14.76
CA GLU A 11 -8.01 -6.64 -15.05
C GLU A 11 -8.32 -5.18 -15.43
N THR A 12 -7.68 -4.22 -14.79
CA THR A 12 -7.83 -2.79 -15.10
C THR A 12 -7.24 -2.45 -16.47
N VAL A 13 -6.04 -2.94 -16.76
CA VAL A 13 -5.39 -2.80 -18.08
C VAL A 13 -6.21 -3.50 -19.17
N MET A 14 -6.69 -4.71 -18.90
CA MET A 14 -7.55 -5.49 -19.81
C MET A 14 -8.91 -4.81 -20.02
N ASN A 15 -9.45 -4.13 -19.01
CA ASN A 15 -10.69 -3.34 -19.13
C ASN A 15 -10.46 -2.06 -19.94
N GLU A 16 -9.31 -1.39 -19.79
CA GLU A 16 -8.92 -0.26 -20.65
C GLU A 16 -8.75 -0.71 -22.11
N GLU A 17 -8.05 -1.82 -22.35
CA GLU A 17 -7.92 -2.45 -23.68
C GLU A 17 -9.27 -2.88 -24.26
N SER A 18 -10.14 -3.50 -23.46
CA SER A 18 -11.48 -3.94 -23.87
C SER A 18 -12.41 -2.75 -24.18
N SER A 19 -12.30 -1.65 -23.45
CA SER A 19 -13.06 -0.43 -23.72
C SER A 19 -12.70 0.19 -25.09
N TRP A 20 -11.46 -0.05 -25.54
CA TRP A 20 -10.90 0.45 -26.79
C TRP A 20 -11.20 -0.41 -28.01
N THR A 21 -11.25 -1.74 -27.82
CA THR A 21 -11.57 -2.73 -28.85
C THR A 21 -13.08 -2.91 -29.06
N ARG A 22 -13.92 -2.43 -28.14
CA ARG A 22 -15.38 -2.49 -28.26
C ARG A 22 -15.87 -1.61 -29.41
N GLU A 23 -16.05 -2.20 -30.59
CA GLU A 23 -16.92 -1.65 -31.62
C GLU A 23 -18.31 -1.49 -31.01
N LYS A 24 -18.88 -0.29 -31.07
CA LYS A 24 -20.27 -0.10 -30.68
C LYS A 24 -21.13 -0.92 -31.63
N GLU A 25 -21.73 -2.00 -31.13
CA GLU A 25 -22.72 -2.79 -31.87
C GLU A 25 -23.72 -1.84 -32.54
N LYS A 26 -23.85 -1.97 -33.86
CA LYS A 26 -24.78 -1.15 -34.64
C LYS A 26 -26.19 -1.41 -34.10
N PRO A 27 -26.97 -0.37 -33.76
CA PRO A 27 -28.32 -0.56 -33.25
C PRO A 27 -29.17 -1.27 -34.30
N SER A 28 -29.84 -2.36 -33.91
CA SER A 28 -30.80 -3.08 -34.74
C SER A 28 -31.90 -2.12 -35.18
N SER A 29 -32.01 -1.93 -36.50
CA SER A 29 -32.91 -0.95 -37.10
C SER A 29 -34.38 -1.35 -36.95
N SER A 30 -35.11 -0.64 -36.10
CA SER A 30 -36.55 -0.45 -36.28
C SER A 30 -36.94 0.99 -35.93
N SER A 31 -37.75 1.58 -36.81
CA SER A 31 -38.40 2.91 -36.72
C SER A 31 -37.76 4.06 -37.51
N LYS A 32 -38.48 4.45 -38.57
CA LYS A 32 -38.21 5.54 -39.53
C LYS A 32 -38.22 6.92 -38.87
N LYS A 33 -37.22 7.77 -39.14
CA LYS A 33 -37.32 9.25 -39.25
C LYS A 33 -36.07 9.84 -39.95
N SER A 34 -36.31 10.63 -41.00
CA SER A 34 -35.41 11.56 -41.73
C SER A 34 -33.93 11.17 -41.88
N SER A 35 -33.55 10.66 -43.06
CA SER A 35 -32.17 10.28 -43.39
C SER A 35 -31.27 11.49 -43.65
N VAL A 36 -30.60 11.99 -42.61
CA VAL A 36 -29.26 12.56 -42.80
C VAL A 36 -28.33 11.37 -42.99
N LYS A 37 -27.84 11.15 -44.21
CA LYS A 37 -26.81 10.14 -44.50
C LYS A 37 -25.50 10.58 -43.84
N PHE A 38 -25.32 10.25 -42.56
CA PHE A 38 -24.03 10.39 -41.91
C PHE A 38 -23.09 9.35 -42.55
N SER A 39 -22.11 9.82 -43.31
CA SER A 39 -21.15 8.97 -44.01
C SER A 39 -20.32 8.18 -42.98
N SER A 40 -20.05 6.90 -43.25
CA SER A 40 -19.22 6.05 -42.37
C SER A 40 -17.84 6.65 -42.10
N LYS A 41 -17.26 7.33 -43.09
CA LYS A 41 -16.00 8.08 -42.96
C LYS A 41 -16.05 9.13 -41.85
N THR A 42 -17.17 9.83 -41.71
CA THR A 42 -17.32 10.90 -40.72
C THR A 42 -17.39 10.33 -39.29
N VAL A 43 -17.87 9.09 -39.12
CA VAL A 43 -17.92 8.41 -37.82
C VAL A 43 -16.52 7.97 -37.39
N GLU A 44 -15.73 7.40 -38.31
CA GLU A 44 -14.35 6.95 -38.06
C GLU A 44 -13.42 8.12 -37.72
N GLU A 45 -13.58 9.26 -38.39
CA GLU A 45 -12.86 10.50 -38.10
C GLU A 45 -13.19 11.04 -36.69
N ILE A 46 -14.47 11.05 -36.31
CA ILE A 46 -14.90 11.48 -34.97
C ILE A 46 -14.32 10.56 -33.89
N GLN A 47 -14.35 9.24 -34.11
CA GLN A 47 -13.78 8.26 -33.19
C GLN A 47 -12.27 8.43 -33.04
N SER A 48 -11.55 8.62 -34.15
CA SER A 48 -10.09 8.81 -34.16
C SER A 48 -9.70 10.11 -33.46
N ARG A 49 -10.49 11.18 -33.63
CA ARG A 49 -10.30 12.44 -32.91
C ARG A 49 -10.51 12.29 -31.40
N GLU A 50 -11.57 11.59 -30.98
CA GLU A 50 -11.85 11.36 -29.55
C GLU A 50 -10.78 10.47 -28.91
N LYS A 51 -10.30 9.46 -29.64
CA LYS A 51 -9.19 8.59 -29.24
C LYS A 51 -7.88 9.37 -29.05
N ASN A 52 -7.51 10.21 -30.02
CA ASN A 52 -6.34 11.10 -29.90
C ASN A 52 -6.47 12.07 -28.71
N LYS A 53 -7.66 12.64 -28.49
CA LYS A 53 -7.92 13.53 -27.36
C LYS A 53 -7.69 12.84 -26.01
N ARG A 54 -8.16 11.60 -25.84
CA ARG A 54 -7.95 10.81 -24.61
C ARG A 54 -6.48 10.48 -24.38
N LEU A 55 -5.78 10.04 -25.42
CA LEU A 55 -4.35 9.72 -25.32
C LEU A 55 -3.52 10.97 -24.98
N ARG A 56 -3.83 12.11 -25.62
CA ARG A 56 -3.16 13.38 -25.34
C ARG A 56 -3.26 13.76 -23.86
N ALA A 57 -4.44 13.63 -23.25
CA ALA A 57 -4.61 13.89 -21.82
C ALA A 57 -3.69 13.03 -20.93
N ILE A 58 -3.51 11.74 -21.26
CA ILE A 58 -2.61 10.84 -20.51
C ILE A 58 -1.15 11.28 -20.60
N PHE A 59 -0.72 11.76 -21.78
CA PHE A 59 0.65 12.25 -21.97
C PHE A 59 0.87 13.58 -21.24
N GLU A 60 -0.10 14.50 -21.32
CA GLU A 60 -0.05 15.79 -20.65
C GLU A 60 -0.05 15.65 -19.12
N ASP A 61 -0.76 14.68 -18.55
CA ASP A 61 -0.72 14.35 -17.10
C ASP A 61 0.73 14.10 -16.61
N GLU A 62 1.59 13.52 -17.46
CA GLU A 62 3.01 13.24 -17.16
C GLU A 62 3.96 14.29 -17.74
N ASN A 63 3.43 15.42 -18.22
CA ASN A 63 4.21 16.48 -18.86
C ASN A 63 5.02 15.97 -20.08
N LEU A 64 4.51 14.95 -20.77
CA LEU A 64 5.08 14.37 -21.99
C LEU A 64 4.41 14.99 -23.22
N ASP A 65 5.20 15.29 -24.25
CA ASP A 65 4.66 15.78 -25.52
C ASP A 65 3.96 14.64 -26.28
N TYR A 66 2.66 14.81 -26.53
CA TYR A 66 1.88 13.92 -27.39
C TYR A 66 2.22 14.10 -28.88
N GLY A 67 2.70 15.29 -29.26
CA GLY A 67 2.98 15.66 -30.64
C GLY A 67 1.71 15.86 -31.48
N LYS A 68 1.81 15.57 -32.78
CA LYS A 68 0.67 15.60 -33.72
C LYS A 68 -0.28 14.42 -33.49
N ASP A 69 -1.53 14.64 -33.83
CA ASP A 69 -2.56 13.61 -33.78
C ASP A 69 -2.22 12.47 -34.76
N ALA A 70 -2.42 11.24 -34.31
CA ALA A 70 -2.26 10.05 -35.15
C ALA A 70 -3.32 10.06 -36.25
N THR A 71 -2.85 9.85 -37.48
CA THR A 71 -3.69 9.83 -38.69
C THR A 71 -3.88 8.41 -39.22
N THR A 72 -2.96 7.51 -38.90
CA THR A 72 -3.05 6.08 -39.23
C THR A 72 -3.41 5.26 -38.00
N LYS A 73 -3.88 4.03 -38.25
CA LYS A 73 -4.21 3.09 -37.18
C LYS A 73 -2.96 2.66 -36.41
N GLU A 74 -1.85 2.48 -37.12
CA GLU A 74 -0.55 2.06 -36.57
C GLU A 74 0.03 3.11 -35.62
N GLU A 75 -0.02 4.39 -36.00
CA GLU A 75 0.40 5.51 -35.13
C GLU A 75 -0.43 5.57 -33.85
N LEU A 76 -1.74 5.33 -33.98
CA LEU A 76 -2.66 5.34 -32.85
C LEU A 76 -2.38 4.17 -31.89
N GLU A 77 -2.10 2.99 -32.43
CA GLU A 77 -1.72 1.79 -31.68
C GLU A 77 -0.41 1.99 -30.90
N GLU A 78 0.60 2.61 -31.53
CA GLU A 78 1.87 2.93 -30.87
C GLU A 78 1.71 3.92 -29.72
N LYS A 79 0.96 5.00 -29.96
CA LYS A 79 0.64 5.98 -28.92
C LYS A 79 -0.20 5.36 -27.79
N PHE A 80 -1.09 4.45 -28.11
CA PHE A 80 -1.87 3.70 -27.12
C PHE A 80 -0.98 2.80 -26.26
N LYS A 81 -0.08 2.02 -26.84
CA LYS A 81 0.91 1.22 -26.09
C LYS A 81 1.75 2.08 -25.16
N LYS A 82 2.16 3.27 -25.63
CA LYS A 82 2.91 4.22 -24.81
C LYS A 82 2.05 4.79 -23.67
N ALA A 83 0.78 5.11 -23.91
CA ALA A 83 -0.16 5.54 -22.88
C ALA A 83 -0.42 4.45 -21.82
N LEU A 84 -0.55 3.19 -22.24
CA LEU A 84 -0.66 2.06 -21.31
C LEU A 84 0.58 1.95 -20.43
N SER A 85 1.78 2.04 -21.01
CA SER A 85 3.02 2.02 -20.24
C SER A 85 3.12 3.19 -19.24
N ILE A 86 2.62 4.37 -19.61
CA ILE A 86 2.53 5.52 -18.70
C ILE A 86 1.60 5.20 -17.52
N ARG A 87 0.35 4.77 -17.81
CA ARG A 87 -0.65 4.46 -16.79
C ARG A 87 -0.21 3.33 -15.89
N GLU A 88 0.39 2.27 -16.43
CA GLU A 88 0.93 1.15 -15.65
C GLU A 88 1.99 1.62 -14.64
N LYS A 89 2.89 2.52 -15.05
CA LYS A 89 3.88 3.13 -14.15
C LYS A 89 3.22 3.97 -13.06
N GLN A 90 2.24 4.81 -13.41
CA GLN A 90 1.51 5.64 -12.44
C GLN A 90 0.78 4.78 -11.41
N ILE A 91 0.01 3.80 -11.87
CA ILE A 91 -0.73 2.88 -11.00
C ILE A 91 0.26 2.12 -10.12
N GLY A 92 1.38 1.65 -10.67
CA GLY A 92 2.44 1.00 -9.91
C GLY A 92 3.03 1.89 -8.80
N GLN A 93 3.24 3.17 -9.08
CA GLN A 93 3.70 4.13 -8.06
C GLN A 93 2.65 4.36 -6.96
N VAL A 94 1.38 4.54 -7.35
CA VAL A 94 0.28 4.75 -6.40
C VAL A 94 0.10 3.51 -5.51
N LEU A 95 0.09 2.30 -6.09
CA LEU A 95 -0.01 1.06 -5.31
C LEU A 95 1.19 0.89 -4.37
N ARG A 96 2.40 1.28 -4.80
CA ARG A 96 3.56 1.27 -3.91
C ARG A 96 3.39 2.22 -2.72
N LEU A 97 2.90 3.44 -2.95
CA LEU A 97 2.64 4.41 -1.88
C LEU A 97 1.57 3.91 -0.92
N ILE A 98 0.48 3.33 -1.44
CA ILE A 98 -0.57 2.71 -0.63
C ILE A 98 0.02 1.56 0.19
N GLY A 99 0.83 0.70 -0.42
CA GLY A 99 1.52 -0.40 0.26
C GLY A 99 2.42 0.08 1.40
N GLN A 100 3.16 1.17 1.19
CA GLN A 100 4.01 1.79 2.22
C GLN A 100 3.17 2.42 3.34
N ALA A 101 2.08 3.12 3.01
CA ALA A 101 1.19 3.72 4.01
C ALA A 101 0.49 2.67 4.90
N ARG A 102 0.35 1.44 4.40
CA ARG A 102 -0.28 0.31 5.09
C ARG A 102 0.74 -0.60 5.79
N PHE A 103 2.00 -0.17 5.86
CA PHE A 103 3.05 -0.82 6.61
C PHE A 103 3.30 -0.05 7.91
N VAL A 104 3.14 -0.73 9.04
CA VAL A 104 3.28 -0.11 10.37
C VAL A 104 4.40 -0.79 11.13
N GLN A 105 5.30 0.01 11.69
CA GLN A 105 6.32 -0.44 12.65
C GLN A 105 5.95 0.12 14.02
N LEU A 106 5.82 -0.76 15.01
CA LEU A 106 5.51 -0.39 16.38
C LEU A 106 6.58 -0.91 17.33
N CYS A 107 7.32 0.01 17.96
CA CYS A 107 8.30 -0.32 18.99
C CYS A 107 7.72 0.01 20.38
N PHE A 108 7.74 -0.97 21.28
CA PHE A 108 7.37 -0.79 22.68
C PHE A 108 8.61 -0.50 23.51
N LEU A 109 8.70 0.70 24.08
CA LEU A 109 9.72 1.05 25.06
C LEU A 109 9.12 0.94 26.47
N ILE A 110 9.63 0.03 27.30
CA ILE A 110 9.04 -0.35 28.58
C ILE A 110 10.06 -0.21 29.70
N ASP A 111 9.65 0.42 30.79
CA ASP A 111 10.36 0.39 32.07
C ASP A 111 10.19 -1.00 32.72
N ALA A 112 11.30 -1.69 32.95
CA ALA A 112 11.34 -3.05 33.51
C ALA A 112 11.88 -3.11 34.95
N THR A 113 11.73 -2.02 35.70
CA THR A 113 12.09 -1.94 37.13
C THR A 113 11.05 -2.62 38.02
N GLY A 114 11.46 -3.03 39.22
CA GLY A 114 10.65 -3.87 40.12
C GLY A 114 9.23 -3.34 40.39
N SER A 115 9.07 -2.01 40.50
CA SER A 115 7.78 -1.36 40.75
C SER A 115 6.80 -1.48 39.57
N MET A 116 7.32 -1.72 38.37
CA MET A 116 6.55 -1.72 37.13
C MET A 116 5.92 -3.09 36.79
N GLN A 117 6.17 -4.16 37.56
CA GLN A 117 5.64 -5.51 37.26
C GLN A 117 4.13 -5.54 36.91
N PRO A 118 3.23 -4.90 37.69
CA PRO A 118 1.81 -4.90 37.35
C PRO A 118 1.50 -4.21 36.02
N HIS A 119 2.28 -3.19 35.66
CA HIS A 119 2.16 -2.47 34.40
C HIS A 119 2.67 -3.30 33.23
N ILE A 120 3.80 -4.00 33.40
CA ILE A 120 4.33 -4.92 32.39
C ILE A 120 3.29 -6.02 32.10
N ASP A 121 2.65 -6.58 33.14
CA ASP A 121 1.60 -7.60 32.95
C ASP A 121 0.38 -7.04 32.18
N GLY A 122 -0.05 -5.82 32.49
CA GLY A 122 -1.10 -5.13 31.73
C GLY A 122 -0.71 -4.84 30.27
N VAL A 123 0.57 -4.52 30.02
CA VAL A 123 1.11 -4.35 28.65
C VAL A 123 1.12 -5.69 27.91
N LYS A 124 1.52 -6.79 28.55
CA LYS A 124 1.47 -8.15 27.96
C LYS A 124 0.05 -8.50 27.52
N ASP A 125 -0.97 -8.17 28.30
CA ASP A 125 -2.36 -8.42 27.94
C ASP A 125 -2.88 -7.50 26.83
N SER A 126 -2.47 -6.24 26.82
CA SER A 126 -2.82 -5.29 25.76
C SER A 126 -2.19 -5.69 24.42
N ILE A 127 -0.94 -6.16 24.45
CA ILE A 127 -0.23 -6.72 23.30
C ILE A 127 -0.98 -7.90 22.70
N LYS A 128 -1.50 -8.83 23.53
CA LYS A 128 -2.30 -9.96 23.03
C LYS A 128 -3.53 -9.48 22.24
N LYS A 129 -4.19 -8.41 22.69
CA LYS A 129 -5.34 -7.83 21.98
C LYS A 129 -4.92 -7.21 20.64
N ILE A 130 -3.85 -6.42 20.63
CA ILE A 130 -3.31 -5.83 19.40
C ILE A 130 -2.97 -6.92 18.40
N VAL A 131 -2.22 -7.94 18.85
CA VAL A 131 -1.87 -9.09 18.03
C VAL A 131 -3.10 -9.79 17.47
N ASN A 132 -4.13 -10.05 18.27
CA ASN A 132 -5.34 -10.74 17.80
C ASN A 132 -6.06 -9.92 16.73
N VAL A 133 -6.20 -8.60 16.94
CA VAL A 133 -6.74 -7.69 15.92
C VAL A 133 -5.89 -7.74 14.64
N LEU A 134 -4.56 -7.77 14.74
CA LEU A 134 -3.68 -7.88 13.58
C LEU A 134 -3.84 -9.22 12.84
N LEU A 135 -3.96 -10.33 13.56
CA LEU A 135 -4.17 -11.65 12.98
C LEU A 135 -5.53 -11.74 12.27
N GLU A 136 -6.58 -11.17 12.86
CA GLU A 136 -7.92 -11.09 12.26
C GLU A 136 -7.92 -10.22 11.01
N GLN A 137 -7.18 -9.10 11.03
CA GLN A 137 -7.09 -8.18 9.89
C GLN A 137 -6.14 -8.66 8.78
N ARG A 138 -5.23 -9.59 9.06
CA ARG A 138 -4.21 -10.07 8.11
C ARG A 138 -4.81 -10.62 6.80
N TYR A 139 -6.02 -11.18 6.87
CA TYR A 139 -6.71 -11.75 5.70
C TYR A 139 -7.81 -10.82 5.13
N ASN A 140 -8.02 -9.66 5.73
CA ASN A 140 -8.99 -8.69 5.23
C ASN A 140 -8.33 -7.75 4.22
N GLN A 141 -8.74 -7.83 2.95
CA GLN A 141 -8.25 -6.97 1.86
C GLN A 141 -8.52 -5.48 2.13
N GLU A 142 -9.55 -5.16 2.92
CA GLU A 142 -9.93 -3.80 3.30
C GLU A 142 -9.25 -3.31 4.59
N ALA A 143 -8.46 -4.15 5.28
CA ALA A 143 -7.79 -3.78 6.53
C ALA A 143 -7.00 -2.48 6.36
N ILE A 144 -6.91 -1.60 7.34
CA ILE A 144 -6.13 -0.36 7.19
C ILE A 144 -4.62 -0.66 7.18
N VAL A 145 -4.20 -1.73 7.87
CA VAL A 145 -2.80 -2.17 7.98
C VAL A 145 -2.64 -3.52 7.28
N LYS A 146 -1.76 -3.60 6.28
CA LYS A 146 -1.49 -4.83 5.51
C LYS A 146 -0.29 -5.60 6.04
N LYS A 147 0.70 -4.88 6.59
CA LYS A 147 1.89 -5.49 7.21
C LYS A 147 2.24 -4.71 8.47
N MET A 148 2.56 -5.43 9.54
CA MET A 148 3.00 -4.84 10.79
C MET A 148 4.26 -5.54 11.28
N GLN A 149 5.20 -4.77 11.83
CA GLN A 149 6.33 -5.29 12.57
C GLN A 149 6.31 -4.74 13.98
N LEU A 150 6.71 -5.59 14.92
CA LEU A 150 6.74 -5.29 16.35
C LEU A 150 8.18 -5.37 16.83
N ALA A 151 8.59 -4.39 17.63
CA ALA A 151 9.85 -4.37 18.36
C ALA A 151 9.57 -4.07 19.83
N MET A 152 10.49 -4.44 20.71
CA MET A 152 10.39 -4.14 22.14
C MET A 152 11.77 -3.83 22.70
N VAL A 153 11.85 -2.77 23.50
CA VAL A 153 13.02 -2.44 24.33
C VAL A 153 12.52 -2.32 25.76
N ALA A 154 13.00 -3.21 26.61
CA ALA A 154 12.83 -3.12 28.05
C ALA A 154 14.10 -2.49 28.65
N TYR A 155 13.97 -1.37 29.35
CA TYR A 155 15.09 -0.67 29.99
C TYR A 155 14.97 -0.67 31.51
N ARG A 156 16.11 -0.56 32.18
CA ARG A 156 16.28 -0.44 33.64
C ARG A 156 17.40 0.56 33.93
N ASP A 157 17.78 0.71 35.20
CA ASP A 157 18.86 1.61 35.61
C ASP A 157 20.27 1.06 35.28
N TYR A 158 21.27 1.95 35.27
CA TYR A 158 22.68 1.68 34.98
C TYR A 158 23.29 0.60 35.87
N ASN A 159 22.80 0.47 37.11
CA ASN A 159 23.35 -0.45 38.10
C ASN A 159 22.67 -1.83 38.09
N ASP A 160 21.66 -2.02 37.25
CA ASP A 160 20.97 -3.29 37.13
C ASP A 160 21.74 -4.30 36.28
N LYS A 161 21.67 -5.57 36.66
CA LYS A 161 22.40 -6.67 35.99
C LYS A 161 22.08 -6.79 34.49
N LYS A 162 20.90 -6.34 34.10
CA LYS A 162 20.42 -6.29 32.72
C LYS A 162 19.76 -4.94 32.50
N GLN A 163 20.56 -3.97 32.10
CA GLN A 163 20.10 -2.61 31.80
C GLN A 163 19.12 -2.59 30.61
N PHE A 164 19.36 -3.41 29.58
CA PHE A 164 18.51 -3.48 28.39
C PHE A 164 18.21 -4.92 27.99
N GLU A 165 16.97 -5.15 27.57
CA GLU A 165 16.54 -6.36 26.86
C GLU A 165 15.75 -5.93 25.62
N GLU A 166 16.22 -6.31 24.44
CA GLU A 166 15.66 -5.83 23.17
C GLU A 166 15.26 -6.95 22.21
N LEU A 167 14.20 -6.68 21.46
CA LEU A 167 13.72 -7.46 20.33
C LEU A 167 13.64 -6.52 19.12
N GLN A 168 14.43 -6.84 18.10
CA GLN A 168 14.44 -6.17 16.80
C GLN A 168 13.09 -6.33 16.09
N PHE A 169 12.79 -5.45 15.14
CA PHE A 169 11.53 -5.52 14.39
C PHE A 169 11.29 -6.91 13.76
N THR A 170 10.23 -7.57 14.21
CA THR A 170 9.79 -8.87 13.72
C THR A 170 8.34 -8.83 13.25
N ASP A 171 8.00 -9.61 12.23
CA ASP A 171 6.61 -9.90 11.84
C ASP A 171 6.08 -11.18 12.50
N SER A 172 6.93 -11.90 13.26
CA SER A 172 6.55 -13.06 14.04
C SER A 172 5.90 -12.63 15.35
N VAL A 173 4.58 -12.75 15.37
CA VAL A 173 3.77 -12.58 16.58
C VAL A 173 4.24 -13.49 17.72
N GLU A 174 4.66 -14.71 17.40
CA GLU A 174 5.04 -15.70 18.41
C GLU A 174 6.39 -15.37 19.06
N ASP A 175 7.35 -14.92 18.26
CA ASP A 175 8.64 -14.44 18.78
C ASP A 175 8.43 -13.22 19.68
N PHE A 176 7.55 -12.30 19.26
CA PHE A 176 7.17 -11.14 20.05
C PHE A 176 6.53 -11.55 21.39
N LYS A 177 5.55 -12.46 21.37
CA LYS A 177 4.90 -12.98 22.58
C LYS A 177 5.88 -13.66 23.52
N THR A 178 6.76 -14.51 22.99
CA THR A 178 7.77 -15.23 23.76
C THR A 178 8.74 -14.26 24.41
N PHE A 179 9.19 -13.25 23.66
CA PHE A 179 10.04 -12.19 24.21
C PHE A 179 9.34 -11.43 25.33
N CYS A 180 8.09 -11.01 25.12
CA CYS A 180 7.30 -10.30 26.13
C CYS A 180 7.14 -11.12 27.42
N GLN A 181 6.88 -12.42 27.30
CA GLN A 181 6.70 -13.30 28.46
C GLN A 181 7.96 -13.38 29.33
N ARG A 182 9.15 -13.35 28.71
CA ARG A 182 10.45 -13.39 29.38
C ARG A 182 10.81 -12.11 30.14
N ILE A 183 10.20 -10.97 29.81
CA ILE A 183 10.46 -9.73 30.54
C ILE A 183 9.87 -9.82 31.95
N GLU A 184 10.75 -9.75 32.94
CA GLU A 184 10.44 -9.73 34.36
C GLU A 184 10.92 -8.41 34.95
N ALA A 185 10.08 -7.75 35.73
CA ALA A 185 10.46 -6.56 36.47
C ALA A 185 11.47 -6.94 37.56
N ASN A 186 12.63 -6.30 37.55
CA ASN A 186 13.62 -6.45 38.60
C ASN A 186 14.49 -5.21 38.66
N GLY A 187 15.30 -5.11 39.71
CA GLY A 187 16.18 -3.96 39.86
C GLY A 187 15.44 -2.69 40.27
N GLY A 188 16.09 -1.57 40.01
CA GLY A 188 15.69 -0.24 40.48
C GLY A 188 16.19 0.10 41.88
N GLY A 189 15.78 1.27 42.37
CA GLY A 189 16.18 1.82 43.67
C GLY A 189 15.62 3.22 43.87
N ASP A 190 16.30 4.06 44.66
CA ASP A 190 15.89 5.46 44.88
C ASP A 190 16.38 6.42 43.78
N ALA A 191 17.17 5.91 42.81
CA ALA A 191 17.72 6.70 41.71
C ALA A 191 16.73 6.82 40.54
N CYS A 192 16.94 7.82 39.69
CA CYS A 192 16.14 7.99 38.48
C CYS A 192 16.53 6.95 37.42
N GLU A 193 15.53 6.33 36.80
CA GLU A 193 15.71 5.31 35.76
C GLU A 193 16.34 5.85 34.46
N ASP A 194 17.02 4.99 33.70
CA ASP A 194 17.72 5.35 32.45
C ASP A 194 16.81 5.38 31.21
N VAL A 195 15.81 6.27 31.24
CA VAL A 195 14.85 6.45 30.14
C VAL A 195 15.54 6.86 28.83
N LEU A 196 16.59 7.69 28.92
CA LEU A 196 17.30 8.19 27.73
C LEU A 196 18.10 7.08 27.05
N GLY A 197 18.76 6.21 27.82
CA GLY A 197 19.39 5.01 27.27
C GLY A 197 18.38 4.09 26.58
N GLY A 198 17.20 3.91 27.20
CA GLY A 198 16.11 3.16 26.58
C GLY A 198 15.66 3.73 25.23
N LEU A 199 15.54 5.06 25.12
CA LEU A 199 15.17 5.73 23.87
C LEU A 199 16.26 5.60 22.81
N ASP A 200 17.54 5.74 23.18
CA ASP A 200 18.67 5.57 22.25
C ASP A 200 18.71 4.15 21.66
N HIS A 201 18.40 3.13 22.46
CA HIS A 201 18.24 1.75 21.99
C HIS A 201 17.00 1.59 21.08
N ALA A 202 15.88 2.22 21.42
CA ALA A 202 14.66 2.17 20.61
C ALA A 202 14.84 2.77 19.20
N LEU A 203 15.79 3.68 19.01
CA LEU A 203 16.13 4.23 17.70
C LEU A 203 17.04 3.31 16.85
N LYS A 204 17.57 2.23 17.45
CA LYS A 204 18.55 1.30 16.84
C LYS A 204 17.98 -0.10 16.55
N VAL A 205 16.75 -0.39 16.99
CA VAL A 205 16.00 -1.66 16.76
C VAL A 205 15.36 -1.74 15.38
#